data_AF-A0A0U4WMZ7-F1
#
_entry.id   AF-A0A0U4WMZ7-F1
#
_cell.length_a   1.000
_cell.length_b   1.000
_cell.length_c   1.000
_cell.angle_alpha   90.00
_cell.angle_beta   90.00
_cell.angle_gamma   90.00
#
_symmetry.space_group_name_H-M   'P 1'
#
loop_
_entity.id
_entity.type
_entity.pdbx_description
1 polymer ?
#
loop_
_entity_poly.entity_id
_entity_poly.type
_entity_poly.pdbx_seq_one_letter_code
_entity_poly.pdbx_strand_id
1 'polypeptide(L)'
;MIVLLLVIIRLSIYKFTAGESIERDEIIAATTWKLQQEGYKKEDISSIKSRYDFMTGVLPYKYDSEVIFKDESEARYYYGWNDKNKNFVNQSGYSGDAKKHKK
;
A
#
# COMPACT_ATOMS: atom_id res chain seq x y z
N MET A 1 36.73 17.33 0.51
CA MET A 1 35.42 17.65 -0.13
C MET A 1 34.73 16.40 -0.71
N ILE A 2 35.44 15.54 -1.45
CA ILE A 2 34.87 14.30 -2.06
C ILE A 2 34.31 13.32 -1.01
N VAL A 3 35.03 13.07 0.09
CA VAL A 3 34.59 12.14 1.15
C VAL A 3 33.28 12.60 1.82
N LEU A 4 33.13 13.92 2.06
CA LEU A 4 31.92 14.48 2.64
C LEU A 4 30.70 14.30 1.72
N LEU A 5 30.91 14.45 0.41
CA LEU A 5 29.90 14.23 -0.62
C LEU A 5 29.42 12.77 -0.65
N LEU A 6 30.35 11.80 -0.55
CA LEU A 6 30.01 10.38 -0.49
C LEU A 6 29.19 10.03 0.76
N VAL A 7 29.50 10.63 1.90
CA VAL A 7 28.73 10.46 3.15
C VAL A 7 27.32 11.03 2.99
N ILE A 8 27.17 12.24 2.43
CA ILE A 8 25.86 12.85 2.20
C ILE A 8 25.02 12.00 1.22
N ILE A 9 25.61 11.54 0.11
CA ILE A 9 24.92 10.67 -0.85
C ILE A 9 24.43 9.39 -0.18
N ARG A 10 25.29 8.74 0.63
CA ARG A 10 24.94 7.49 1.31
C ARG A 10 23.83 7.68 2.34
N LEU A 11 23.85 8.78 3.10
CA LEU A 11 22.79 9.11 4.05
C LEU A 11 21.47 9.42 3.34
N SER A 12 21.51 10.12 2.21
CA SER A 12 20.32 10.41 1.41
C SER A 12 19.70 9.15 0.81
N ILE A 13 20.51 8.23 0.26
CA ILE A 13 20.04 6.93 -0.24
C ILE A 13 19.39 6.15 0.90
N TYR A 14 20.05 6.05 2.06
CA TYR A 14 19.53 5.33 3.21
C TYR A 14 18.17 5.88 3.67
N LYS A 15 18.05 7.20 3.83
CA LYS A 15 16.78 7.86 4.20
C LYS A 15 15.68 7.60 3.18
N PHE A 16 16.00 7.66 1.89
CA PHE A 16 15.05 7.41 0.82
C PHE A 16 14.54 5.96 0.86
N THR A 17 15.45 4.98 0.92
CA THR A 17 15.08 3.56 0.95
C THR A 17 14.33 3.16 2.22
N ALA A 18 14.70 3.74 3.37
CA ALA A 18 14.02 3.47 4.63
C ALA A 18 12.61 4.06 4.65
N GLY A 19 12.44 5.29 4.12
CA GLY A 19 11.13 5.93 4.01
C GLY A 19 10.17 5.13 3.11
N GLU A 20 10.65 4.62 1.98
CA GLU A 20 9.87 3.75 1.10
C GLU A 20 9.47 2.43 1.78
N SER A 21 10.36 1.81 2.54
CA SER A 21 10.03 0.59 3.30
C SER A 21 8.96 0.84 4.36
N ILE A 22 9.07 1.95 5.10
CA ILE A 22 8.10 2.31 6.15
C ILE A 22 6.72 2.52 5.56
N GLU A 23 6.61 3.28 4.45
CA GLU A 23 5.32 3.55 3.83
C GLU A 23 4.64 2.28 3.32
N ARG A 24 5.41 1.33 2.77
CA ARG A 24 4.93 0.03 2.32
C ARG A 24 4.35 -0.81 3.46
N ASP A 25 5.02 -0.83 4.61
CA ASP A 25 4.56 -1.59 5.77
C ASP A 25 3.32 -0.94 6.40
N GLU A 26 3.28 0.39 6.47
CA GLU A 26 2.14 1.14 6.98
C GLU A 26 0.87 0.91 6.15
N ILE A 27 0.95 0.95 4.81
CA ILE A 27 -0.24 0.74 3.96
C ILE A 27 -0.74 -0.71 4.05
N ILE A 28 0.16 -1.70 4.18
CA ILE A 28 -0.21 -3.11 4.37
C ILE A 28 -0.91 -3.29 5.73
N ALA A 29 -0.36 -2.72 6.80
CA ALA A 29 -0.93 -2.81 8.13
C ALA A 29 -2.31 -2.14 8.21
N ALA A 30 -2.44 -0.93 7.65
CA ALA A 30 -3.71 -0.22 7.60
C ALA A 30 -4.76 -0.97 6.77
N THR A 31 -4.38 -1.54 5.63
CA THR A 31 -5.25 -2.38 4.81
C THR A 31 -5.70 -3.63 5.55
N THR A 32 -4.77 -4.29 6.24
CA THR A 32 -5.08 -5.47 7.07
C THR A 32 -6.09 -5.12 8.16
N TRP A 33 -5.87 -4.01 8.87
CA TRP A 33 -6.78 -3.54 9.91
C TRP A 33 -8.17 -3.21 9.34
N LYS A 34 -8.22 -2.51 8.21
CA LYS A 34 -9.48 -2.19 7.52
C LYS A 34 -10.27 -3.46 7.17
N LEU A 35 -9.61 -4.44 6.56
CA LEU A 35 -10.25 -5.71 6.19
C LEU A 35 -10.78 -6.47 7.41
N GLN A 36 -10.04 -6.45 8.53
CA GLN A 36 -10.51 -7.03 9.80
C GLN A 36 -11.75 -6.31 10.34
N GLN A 37 -11.78 -4.97 10.29
CA GLN A 37 -12.96 -4.19 10.70
C GLN A 37 -14.18 -4.48 9.83
N GLU A 38 -13.95 -4.86 8.57
CA GLU A 38 -15.00 -5.25 7.62
C GLU A 38 -15.45 -6.71 7.76
N GLY A 39 -14.85 -7.46 8.70
CA GLY A 39 -15.21 -8.84 9.02
C GLY A 39 -14.44 -9.89 8.22
N TYR A 40 -13.49 -9.51 7.37
CA TYR A 40 -12.63 -10.46 6.67
C TYR A 40 -11.63 -11.09 7.63
N LYS A 41 -11.44 -12.40 7.46
CA LYS A 41 -10.44 -13.17 8.18
C LYS A 41 -9.23 -13.41 7.28
N LYS A 42 -8.12 -13.79 7.92
CA LYS A 42 -6.90 -14.23 7.22
C LYS A 42 -7.17 -15.38 6.23
N GLU A 43 -8.14 -16.24 6.53
CA GLU A 43 -8.50 -17.37 5.67
C GLU A 43 -9.19 -16.95 4.36
N ASP A 44 -9.80 -15.76 4.32
CA ASP A 44 -10.48 -15.22 3.13
C ASP A 44 -9.49 -14.56 2.16
N ILE A 45 -8.29 -14.22 2.65
CA ILE A 45 -7.32 -13.42 1.91
C ILE A 45 -6.22 -14.34 1.35
N SER A 46 -5.99 -14.26 0.04
CA SER A 46 -4.90 -14.95 -0.63
C SER A 46 -3.59 -14.19 -0.46
N SER A 47 -3.61 -12.87 -0.70
CA SER A 47 -2.42 -12.03 -0.51
C SER A 47 -2.76 -10.55 -0.28
N ILE A 48 -1.91 -9.88 0.50
CA ILE A 48 -1.86 -8.42 0.64
C ILE A 48 -0.43 -7.98 0.29
N LYS A 49 -0.26 -7.05 -0.64
CA LYS A 49 1.05 -6.56 -1.06
C LYS A 49 1.01 -5.06 -1.31
N SER A 50 2.03 -4.35 -0.86
CA SER A 50 2.26 -2.97 -1.30
C SER A 50 2.61 -2.95 -2.78
N ARG A 51 2.05 -2.01 -3.54
CA ARG A 51 2.44 -1.74 -4.92
C ARG A 51 2.76 -0.26 -5.06
N TYR A 52 3.72 0.05 -5.93
CA TYR A 52 4.04 1.43 -6.26
C TYR A 52 2.96 1.96 -7.20
N ASP A 53 2.27 3.01 -6.78
CA ASP A 53 1.27 3.70 -7.59
C ASP A 53 1.83 5.07 -8.01
N PHE A 54 2.15 5.19 -9.30
CA PHE A 54 2.62 6.42 -9.90
C PHE A 54 1.48 7.44 -10.13
N MET A 55 0.22 7.01 -10.05
CA MET A 55 -0.97 7.78 -10.40
C MET A 55 -1.61 8.51 -9.20
N THR A 56 -0.97 8.51 -8.02
CA THR A 56 -1.50 9.18 -6.82
C THR A 56 -1.47 10.71 -6.97
N GLY A 57 -2.48 11.24 -7.65
CA GLY A 57 -2.57 12.65 -8.00
C GLY A 57 -2.83 13.63 -6.84
N VAL A 58 -3.37 13.18 -5.70
CA VAL A 58 -3.91 14.08 -4.65
C VAL A 58 -3.18 13.98 -3.30
N LEU A 59 -2.63 12.81 -2.97
CA LEU A 59 -1.94 12.57 -1.69
C LEU A 59 -0.47 12.25 -1.96
N PRO A 60 0.46 12.67 -1.06
CA PRO A 60 1.90 12.52 -1.29
C PRO A 60 2.42 11.09 -1.12
N TYR A 61 1.55 10.09 -1.22
CA TYR A 61 1.87 8.68 -0.99
C TYR A 61 2.09 7.98 -2.31
N LYS A 62 3.13 7.16 -2.36
CA LYS A 62 3.61 6.48 -3.55
C LYS A 62 3.20 5.01 -3.58
N TYR A 63 2.63 4.51 -2.48
CA TYR A 63 2.23 3.12 -2.37
C TYR A 63 0.74 2.97 -2.09
N ASP A 64 0.13 2.05 -2.82
CA ASP A 64 -1.17 1.45 -2.49
C ASP A 64 -0.96 0.01 -1.99
N SER A 65 -2.03 -0.60 -1.50
CA SER A 65 -2.05 -2.03 -1.16
C SER A 65 -2.97 -2.76 -2.11
N GLU A 66 -2.42 -3.79 -2.75
CA GLU A 66 -3.16 -4.76 -3.54
C GLU A 66 -3.61 -5.92 -2.64
N VAL A 67 -4.90 -6.25 -2.74
CA VAL A 67 -5.53 -7.36 -2.01
C VAL A 67 -6.13 -8.32 -3.02
N ILE A 68 -5.87 -9.61 -2.82
CA ILE A 68 -6.48 -10.71 -3.58
C ILE A 68 -7.22 -11.61 -2.59
N PHE A 69 -8.52 -11.80 -2.82
CA PHE A 69 -9.36 -12.71 -2.03
C PHE A 69 -9.30 -14.12 -2.61
N LYS A 70 -9.44 -15.14 -1.75
CA LYS A 70 -9.33 -16.54 -2.18
C LYS A 70 -10.51 -17.00 -3.03
N ASP A 71 -11.69 -16.48 -2.75
CA ASP A 71 -12.93 -16.81 -3.46
C ASP A 71 -13.14 -15.97 -4.73
N GLU A 72 -12.15 -15.13 -5.08
CA GLU A 72 -12.11 -14.30 -6.28
C GLU A 72 -10.65 -14.00 -6.69
N SER A 73 -9.87 -15.06 -6.99
CA SER A 73 -8.43 -14.98 -7.27
C SER A 73 -8.05 -14.15 -8.49
N GLU A 74 -8.97 -13.99 -9.43
CA GLU A 74 -8.77 -13.24 -10.68
C GLU A 74 -8.99 -11.73 -10.52
N ALA A 75 -9.52 -11.30 -9.37
CA ALA A 75 -9.72 -9.89 -9.06
C ALA A 75 -8.61 -9.37 -8.14
N ARG A 76 -8.17 -8.14 -8.41
CA ARG A 76 -7.25 -7.40 -7.54
C ARG A 76 -7.96 -6.14 -7.05
N TYR A 77 -7.87 -5.91 -5.75
CA TYR A 77 -8.50 -4.80 -5.07
C TYR A 77 -7.44 -3.86 -4.52
N TYR A 78 -7.53 -2.58 -4.88
CA TYR A 78 -6.54 -1.58 -4.51
C TYR A 78 -7.05 -0.75 -3.35
N TYR A 79 -6.24 -0.62 -2.30
CA TYR A 79 -6.51 0.15 -1.10
C TYR A 79 -5.47 1.24 -0.97
N GLY A 80 -5.92 2.49 -0.87
CA GLY A 80 -5.07 3.66 -0.75
C GLY A 80 -5.42 4.48 0.49
N TRP A 81 -4.48 5.33 0.89
CA TRP A 81 -4.74 6.36 1.90
C TRP A 81 -5.84 7.29 1.43
N ASN A 82 -6.74 7.67 2.34
CA ASN A 82 -7.82 8.61 2.03
C ASN A 82 -7.56 10.04 2.54
N ASP A 83 -6.54 10.23 3.38
CA ASP A 83 -6.13 11.54 3.88
C ASP A 83 -4.61 11.66 4.03
N LYS A 84 -4.11 12.91 4.16
CA LYS A 84 -2.69 13.24 4.34
C LYS A 84 -2.12 12.88 5.73
N ASN A 85 -2.96 12.40 6.63
CA ASN A 85 -2.56 12.04 8.00
C ASN A 85 -2.45 10.52 8.17
N LYS A 86 -2.69 9.73 7.11
CA LYS A 86 -2.70 8.25 7.14
C LYS A 86 -3.67 7.68 8.18
N ASN A 87 -4.82 8.34 8.45
CA ASN A 87 -5.72 7.86 9.49
C ASN A 87 -6.49 6.59 9.08
N PHE A 88 -6.83 6.48 7.79
CA PHE A 88 -7.56 5.34 7.27
C PHE A 88 -7.31 5.13 5.77
N VAL A 89 -7.48 3.87 5.37
CA VAL A 89 -7.45 3.43 3.98
C VAL A 89 -8.85 3.06 3.50
N ASN A 90 -9.09 3.29 2.22
CA ASN A 90 -10.30 2.87 1.53
C ASN A 90 -9.93 2.20 0.21
N GLN A 91 -10.85 1.37 -0.28
CA GLN A 91 -10.71 0.80 -1.61
C GLN A 91 -10.76 1.92 -2.65
N SER A 92 -9.67 2.11 -3.38
CA SER A 92 -9.52 3.14 -4.43
C SER A 92 -9.89 2.62 -5.81
N GLY A 93 -9.92 1.30 -5.99
CA GLY A 93 -10.30 0.68 -7.26
C GLY A 93 -10.15 -0.82 -7.26
N TYR A 94 -10.31 -1.41 -8.44
CA TYR A 94 -10.12 -2.84 -8.67
C TYR A 94 -9.73 -3.10 -10.13
N SER A 95 -9.25 -4.31 -10.40
CA SER A 95 -9.00 -4.82 -11.76
C SER A 95 -9.32 -6.31 -11.83
N GLY A 96 -9.48 -6.84 -13.04
CA GLY A 96 -9.93 -8.23 -13.26
C GLY A 96 -11.45 -8.37 -13.16
N ASP A 97 -11.94 -9.59 -12.96
CA ASP A 97 -13.37 -9.91 -12.87
C ASP A 97 -13.93 -9.64 -11.46
N ALA A 98 -13.80 -8.40 -10.99
CA ALA A 98 -14.21 -8.00 -9.65
C ALA A 98 -15.73 -7.86 -9.52
N LYS A 99 -16.36 -8.77 -8.77
CA LYS A 99 -17.80 -8.82 -8.55
C LYS A 99 -18.15 -8.72 -7.07
N LYS A 100 -17.45 -9.48 -6.21
CA LYS A 100 -17.88 -9.70 -4.82
C LYS A 100 -17.46 -8.62 -3.83
N HIS A 101 -16.20 -8.19 -3.92
CA HIS A 101 -15.59 -7.33 -2.90
C HIS A 101 -15.43 -5.89 -3.38
N LYS A 102 -16.02 -5.53 -4.53
CA LYS A 102 -16.04 -4.14 -5.00
C LYS A 102 -16.91 -3.27 -4.08
N LYS A 103 -16.47 -2.05 -3.84
CA LYS A 103 -17.16 -1.06 -3.00
C LYS A 103 -17.39 0.22 -3.77
#